data_AF-A0A1E3LSC8-F1
#
_entry.id   AF-A0A1E3LSC8-F1
#
_cell.length_a   1.000
_cell.length_b   1.000
_cell.length_c   1.000
_cell.angle_alpha   90.00
_cell.angle_beta   90.00
_cell.angle_gamma   90.00
#
_symmetry.space_group_name_H-M   'P 1'
#
loop_
_entity.id
_entity.type
_entity.pdbx_description
1 polymer ?
#
loop_
_entity_poly.entity_id
_entity_poly.type
_entity_poly.pdbx_seq_one_letter_code
_entity_poly.pdbx_strand_id
1 'polypeptide(L)'
;MRAAPLLLAAIALAGCGGTATGNTAGVDNAAVENATAPAAETKGWAELFAMPANDALAIFEKLSFRPGAYEEMGGMMMSHGAPISLADTATGKKNVLTFNASGDARQLSGVSFDVVIEDEAQGEASRKRAIDSLSTALRVAGLDGEAVVKAALAKDATPTTGKVAGANYAVLRKDARTTINFTKQTN
;
A
#
# COMPACT_ATOMS: atom_id res chain seq x y z
N MET A 1 52.01 35.18 54.55
CA MET A 1 52.12 33.88 55.26
C MET A 1 51.84 32.76 54.25
N ARG A 2 52.71 31.73 54.24
CA ARG A 2 52.51 30.35 53.72
C ARG A 2 52.24 30.20 52.20
N ALA A 3 53.21 29.73 51.43
CA ALA A 3 53.59 28.32 51.17
C ALA A 3 52.72 27.66 50.08
N ALA A 4 53.40 27.13 49.05
CA ALA A 4 52.93 26.51 47.80
C ALA A 4 52.41 25.05 48.02
N PRO A 5 52.29 24.13 47.04
CA PRO A 5 52.14 24.16 45.56
C PRO A 5 51.12 23.10 44.98
N LEU A 6 51.09 22.93 43.64
CA LEU A 6 50.63 21.75 42.83
C LEU A 6 49.10 21.49 42.77
N LEU A 7 48.47 21.12 41.64
CA LEU A 7 48.88 20.16 40.61
C LEU A 7 48.25 20.47 39.24
N LEU A 8 49.04 20.26 38.19
CA LEU A 8 48.64 20.17 36.78
C LEU A 8 47.63 19.03 36.54
N ALA A 9 46.67 19.28 35.66
CA ALA A 9 46.28 18.31 34.62
C ALA A 9 45.72 19.07 33.41
N ALA A 10 46.60 19.32 32.45
CA ALA A 10 46.23 19.71 31.09
C ALA A 10 45.74 18.47 30.35
N ILE A 11 44.54 18.53 29.77
CA ILE A 11 44.23 17.76 28.56
C ILE A 11 43.73 18.78 27.54
N ALA A 12 44.60 19.03 26.56
CA ALA A 12 44.35 19.79 25.34
C ALA A 12 43.14 19.18 24.59
N LEU A 13 42.15 19.99 24.21
CA LEU A 13 42.08 20.71 22.94
C LEU A 13 41.86 19.79 21.73
N ALA A 14 40.62 19.71 21.27
CA ALA A 14 40.29 19.63 19.85
C ALA A 14 38.90 20.23 19.62
N GLY A 15 38.87 21.43 19.01
CA GLY A 15 37.73 22.11 18.38
C GLY A 15 36.55 22.47 19.28
N CYS A 16 36.29 23.71 19.72
CA CYS A 16 36.23 24.97 18.95
C CYS A 16 35.41 24.78 17.66
N GLY A 17 34.22 25.33 17.48
CA GLY A 17 33.45 26.26 18.29
C GLY A 17 32.13 26.57 17.57
N GLY A 18 31.20 27.23 18.27
CA GLY A 18 30.01 27.80 17.65
C GLY A 18 28.74 27.62 18.47
N THR A 19 28.58 28.42 19.53
CA THR A 19 27.27 28.67 20.13
C THR A 19 26.42 29.53 19.21
N ALA A 20 25.18 29.10 18.95
CA ALA A 20 24.07 30.01 18.69
C ALA A 20 22.90 29.62 19.61
N THR A 21 22.73 30.41 20.65
CA THR A 21 21.55 30.47 21.52
C THR A 21 20.37 31.04 20.72
N GLY A 22 19.20 30.40 20.82
CA GLY A 22 17.94 30.96 20.33
C GLY A 22 16.77 30.02 20.54
N ASN A 23 15.98 30.27 21.60
CA ASN A 23 14.69 29.64 21.89
C ASN A 23 13.78 29.58 20.64
N THR A 24 12.95 28.54 20.52
CA THR A 24 11.51 28.50 20.89
C THR A 24 10.81 27.39 20.09
N ALA A 25 10.06 26.55 20.79
CA ALA A 25 8.91 25.74 20.34
C ALA A 25 8.86 25.28 18.87
N GLY A 26 8.98 23.97 18.66
CA GLY A 26 8.61 23.31 17.42
C GLY A 26 8.48 21.82 17.64
N VAL A 27 7.24 21.36 17.76
CA VAL A 27 6.73 20.01 17.52
C VAL A 27 7.79 19.05 16.96
N ASP A 28 8.30 18.13 17.80
CA ASP A 28 9.03 16.96 17.35
C ASP A 28 8.04 16.03 16.63
N ASN A 29 7.68 16.40 15.40
CA ASN A 29 7.30 15.41 14.40
C ASN A 29 8.53 14.55 14.24
N ALA A 30 8.53 13.41 14.92
CA ALA A 30 9.45 12.32 14.65
C ALA A 30 9.41 12.08 13.13
N ALA A 31 10.45 12.56 12.46
CA ALA A 31 10.71 12.28 11.07
C ALA A 31 10.74 10.76 10.97
N VAL A 32 9.70 10.20 10.36
CA VAL A 32 9.69 8.81 9.94
C VAL A 32 10.83 8.73 8.93
N GLU A 33 11.98 8.25 9.38
CA GLU A 33 13.05 7.78 8.51
C GLU A 33 12.41 6.71 7.62
N ASN A 34 12.01 7.13 6.42
CA ASN A 34 11.75 6.26 5.29
C ASN A 34 13.08 5.63 4.88
N ALA A 35 13.58 4.73 5.72
CA ALA A 35 14.53 3.72 5.30
C ALA A 35 13.77 2.88 4.28
N THR A 36 14.10 3.06 3.00
CA THR A 36 13.61 2.25 1.90
C THR A 36 14.12 0.82 2.07
N ALA A 37 13.48 0.08 2.98
CA ALA A 37 13.68 -1.34 3.11
C ALA A 37 13.34 -1.97 1.74
N PRO A 38 14.12 -2.96 1.27
CA PRO A 38 13.75 -3.74 0.09
C PRO A 38 12.28 -4.18 0.23
N ALA A 39 11.53 -4.20 -0.87
CA ALA A 39 10.14 -4.64 -0.84
C ALA A 39 10.10 -5.97 -0.07
N ALA A 40 9.43 -5.99 1.08
CA ALA A 40 9.19 -7.24 1.76
C ALA A 40 8.28 -8.02 0.80
N GLU A 41 8.87 -8.91 0.01
CA GLU A 41 8.12 -9.91 -0.72
C GLU A 41 7.36 -10.70 0.34
N THR A 42 6.03 -10.65 0.31
CA THR A 42 5.26 -11.56 1.17
C THR A 42 5.38 -12.96 0.59
N LYS A 43 5.36 -13.99 1.42
CA LYS A 43 5.27 -15.38 0.93
C LYS A 43 3.82 -15.81 0.72
N GLY A 44 2.92 -14.86 0.44
CA GLY A 44 1.52 -15.12 0.13
C GLY A 44 0.53 -14.38 1.03
N TRP A 45 -0.76 -14.58 0.73
CA TRP A 45 -1.87 -13.87 1.38
C TRP A 45 -1.93 -14.06 2.89
N ALA A 46 -1.62 -15.27 3.38
CA ALA A 46 -1.64 -15.54 4.82
C ALA A 46 -0.62 -14.69 5.58
N GLU A 47 0.56 -14.48 5.01
CA GLU A 47 1.59 -13.62 5.60
C GLU A 47 1.18 -12.15 5.51
N LEU A 48 0.69 -11.69 4.34
CA LEU A 48 0.17 -10.33 4.16
C LEU A 48 -0.89 -9.98 5.21
N PHE A 49 -1.87 -10.87 5.45
CA PHE A 49 -2.94 -10.68 6.44
C PHE A 49 -2.51 -10.92 7.91
N ALA A 50 -1.26 -11.30 8.14
CA ALA A 50 -0.65 -11.39 9.47
C ALA A 50 0.27 -10.20 9.79
N MET A 51 0.65 -9.41 8.77
CA MET A 51 1.44 -8.19 8.96
C MET A 51 0.61 -7.08 9.62
N PRO A 52 1.27 -6.12 10.30
CA PRO A 52 0.64 -4.85 10.65
C PRO A 52 0.04 -4.18 9.42
N ALA A 53 -1.13 -3.56 9.56
CA ALA A 53 -1.87 -2.99 8.43
C ALA A 53 -1.04 -1.99 7.62
N ASN A 54 -0.27 -1.11 8.29
CA ASN A 54 0.59 -0.14 7.62
C ASN A 54 1.72 -0.80 6.81
N ASP A 55 2.28 -1.89 7.31
CA ASP A 55 3.34 -2.63 6.59
C ASP A 55 2.77 -3.32 5.35
N ALA A 56 1.58 -3.92 5.47
CA ALA A 56 0.89 -4.52 4.34
C ALA A 56 0.50 -3.46 3.29
N LEU A 57 0.03 -2.27 3.70
CA LEU A 57 -0.26 -1.17 2.80
C LEU A 57 0.99 -0.62 2.09
N ALA A 58 2.13 -0.56 2.78
CA ALA A 58 3.39 -0.10 2.20
C ALA A 58 3.86 -0.98 1.01
N ILE A 59 3.48 -2.26 0.98
CA ILE A 59 3.75 -3.14 -0.17
C ILE A 59 2.97 -2.67 -1.39
N PHE A 60 1.68 -2.36 -1.24
CA PHE A 60 0.86 -1.86 -2.34
C PHE A 60 1.23 -0.45 -2.78
N GLU A 61 1.69 0.41 -1.86
CA GLU A 61 2.28 1.72 -2.18
C GLU A 61 3.51 1.57 -3.09
N LYS A 62 4.45 0.68 -2.75
CA LYS A 62 5.64 0.39 -3.58
C LYS A 62 5.27 -0.15 -4.97
N LEU A 63 4.12 -0.80 -5.09
CA LEU A 63 3.55 -1.27 -6.35
C LEU A 63 2.69 -0.23 -7.08
N SER A 64 2.76 1.04 -6.65
CA SER A 64 2.07 2.19 -7.25
C SER A 64 0.54 2.16 -7.16
N PHE A 65 -0.05 1.42 -6.21
CA PHE A 65 -1.51 1.41 -5.98
C PHE A 65 -2.03 2.61 -5.18
N ARG A 66 -1.14 3.43 -4.62
CA ARG A 66 -1.47 4.68 -3.94
C ARG A 66 -2.54 4.53 -2.86
N PRO A 67 -2.43 3.59 -1.91
CA PRO A 67 -3.31 3.54 -0.74
C PRO A 67 -3.46 4.91 -0.07
N GLY A 68 -4.67 5.22 0.36
CA GLY A 68 -4.96 6.39 1.18
C GLY A 68 -4.59 6.15 2.64
N ALA A 69 -5.03 7.07 3.50
CA ALA A 69 -4.95 6.87 4.94
C ALA A 69 -5.76 5.64 5.36
N TYR A 70 -5.25 4.90 6.34
CA TYR A 70 -5.95 3.79 6.96
C TYR A 70 -6.68 4.27 8.21
N GLU A 71 -7.97 4.54 8.06
CA GLU A 71 -8.78 5.23 9.07
C GLU A 71 -10.14 4.55 9.27
N GLU A 72 -10.80 4.86 10.39
CA GLU A 72 -12.09 4.28 10.72
C GLU A 72 -13.19 4.88 9.83
N MET A 73 -13.88 4.02 9.10
CA MET A 73 -14.99 4.38 8.23
C MET A 73 -16.10 3.35 8.40
N GLY A 74 -17.29 3.79 8.82
CA GLY A 74 -18.44 2.89 8.95
C GLY A 74 -18.23 1.72 9.94
N GLY A 75 -17.42 1.93 10.99
CA GLY A 75 -17.15 0.92 12.03
C GLY A 75 -16.09 -0.11 11.67
N MET A 76 -15.34 0.09 10.60
CA MET A 76 -14.20 -0.75 10.21
C MET A 76 -13.04 0.14 9.75
N MET A 77 -11.81 -0.36 9.85
CA MET A 77 -10.65 0.38 9.33
C MET A 77 -10.57 0.15 7.83
N MET A 78 -10.43 1.25 7.06
CA MET A 78 -10.36 1.21 5.61
C MET A 78 -9.28 2.13 5.07
N SER A 79 -8.70 1.75 3.95
CA SER A 79 -7.85 2.62 3.11
C SER A 79 -8.40 2.60 1.69
N HIS A 80 -8.71 3.79 1.16
CA HIS A 80 -9.15 3.98 -0.21
C HIS A 80 -8.02 4.58 -1.04
N GLY A 81 -7.59 3.86 -2.09
CA GLY A 81 -6.53 4.30 -2.97
C GLY A 81 -7.00 5.36 -3.96
N ALA A 82 -6.05 6.16 -4.46
CA ALA A 82 -6.33 7.08 -5.56
C ALA A 82 -6.57 6.31 -6.87
N PRO A 83 -7.57 6.69 -7.70
CA PRO A 83 -7.79 6.04 -8.98
C PRO A 83 -6.59 6.15 -9.92
N ILE A 84 -6.23 5.04 -10.56
CA ILE A 84 -5.19 4.96 -11.58
C ILE A 84 -5.85 4.91 -12.95
N SER A 85 -5.50 5.84 -13.83
CA SER A 85 -6.00 5.85 -15.21
C SER A 85 -5.47 4.64 -15.98
N LEU A 86 -6.37 3.90 -16.62
CA LEU A 86 -6.06 2.76 -17.49
C LEU A 86 -5.94 3.15 -18.96
N ALA A 87 -6.56 4.26 -19.36
CA ALA A 87 -6.48 4.84 -20.69
C ALA A 87 -6.83 6.33 -20.61
N ASP A 88 -6.20 7.14 -21.46
CA ASP A 88 -6.65 8.50 -21.70
C ASP A 88 -7.93 8.47 -22.52
N THR A 89 -9.02 8.93 -21.92
CA THR A 89 -10.33 9.00 -22.57
C THR A 89 -10.60 10.45 -22.98
N ALA A 90 -10.87 10.66 -24.27
CA ALA A 90 -11.24 11.99 -24.77
C ALA A 90 -12.70 12.37 -24.44
N THR A 91 -13.48 11.43 -23.89
CA THR A 91 -14.94 11.50 -23.78
C THR A 91 -15.44 11.81 -22.37
N GLY A 92 -14.54 12.02 -21.39
CA GLY A 92 -14.89 12.21 -19.98
C GLY A 92 -15.37 10.95 -19.25
N LYS A 93 -15.49 9.81 -19.97
CA LYS A 93 -15.77 8.48 -19.42
C LYS A 93 -14.55 7.93 -18.70
N LYS A 94 -14.73 7.17 -17.62
CA LYS A 94 -13.63 6.70 -16.79
C LYS A 94 -13.24 5.26 -17.12
N ASN A 95 -11.96 5.06 -17.41
CA ASN A 95 -11.33 3.75 -17.40
C ASN A 95 -10.26 3.76 -16.30
N VAL A 96 -10.60 3.25 -15.12
CA VAL A 96 -9.77 3.39 -13.92
C VAL A 96 -9.65 2.10 -13.12
N LEU A 97 -8.52 1.95 -12.43
CA LEU A 97 -8.25 0.92 -11.45
C LEU A 97 -8.09 1.59 -10.07
N THR A 98 -8.77 1.09 -9.05
CA THR A 98 -8.68 1.60 -7.67
C THR A 98 -8.37 0.45 -6.73
N PHE A 99 -7.41 0.63 -5.85
CA PHE A 99 -7.10 -0.28 -4.76
C PHE A 99 -7.88 0.14 -3.51
N ASN A 100 -8.41 -0.81 -2.76
CA ASN A 100 -8.87 -0.58 -1.41
C ASN A 100 -8.40 -1.68 -0.47
N ALA A 101 -8.29 -1.35 0.80
CA ALA A 101 -8.00 -2.31 1.85
C ALA A 101 -8.94 -2.08 3.03
N SER A 102 -9.19 -3.15 3.78
CA SER A 102 -10.05 -3.14 4.95
C SER A 102 -9.54 -4.08 6.03
N GLY A 103 -9.89 -3.81 7.28
CA GLY A 103 -9.50 -4.65 8.40
C GLY A 103 -9.88 -4.05 9.75
N ASP A 104 -9.08 -4.41 10.75
CA ASP A 104 -9.15 -3.83 12.09
C ASP A 104 -7.97 -2.87 12.31
N ALA A 105 -7.84 -2.33 13.52
CA ALA A 105 -6.79 -1.38 13.88
C ALA A 105 -5.36 -1.94 13.78
N ARG A 106 -5.19 -3.27 13.71
CA ARG A 106 -3.90 -3.95 13.70
C ARG A 106 -3.57 -4.54 12.33
N GLN A 107 -4.51 -5.21 11.68
CA GLN A 107 -4.26 -6.03 10.51
C GLN A 107 -5.33 -5.83 9.44
N LEU A 108 -4.92 -6.04 8.18
CA LEU A 108 -5.87 -6.14 7.08
C LEU A 108 -6.64 -7.47 7.16
N SER A 109 -7.93 -7.43 6.87
CA SER A 109 -8.77 -8.60 6.64
C SER A 109 -9.18 -8.75 5.17
N GLY A 110 -9.02 -7.71 4.36
CA GLY A 110 -9.35 -7.76 2.94
C GLY A 110 -8.65 -6.70 2.10
N VAL A 111 -8.41 -7.06 0.84
CA VAL A 111 -7.89 -6.22 -0.23
C VAL A 111 -8.85 -6.30 -1.40
N SER A 112 -9.17 -5.18 -2.03
CA SER A 112 -10.00 -5.13 -3.22
C SER A 112 -9.37 -4.31 -4.34
N PHE A 113 -9.63 -4.74 -5.57
CA PHE A 113 -9.31 -4.02 -6.78
C PHE A 113 -10.58 -3.74 -7.57
N ASP A 114 -10.92 -2.47 -7.70
CA ASP A 114 -12.05 -2.00 -8.49
C ASP A 114 -11.57 -1.54 -9.85
N VAL A 115 -12.03 -2.21 -10.90
CA VAL A 115 -11.80 -1.83 -12.29
C VAL A 115 -13.09 -1.32 -12.87
N VAL A 116 -13.10 -0.05 -13.28
CA VAL A 116 -14.23 0.60 -13.94
C VAL A 116 -13.84 0.88 -15.39
N ILE A 117 -14.65 0.44 -16.34
CA ILE A 117 -14.44 0.65 -17.78
C ILE A 117 -15.74 1.20 -18.38
N GLU A 118 -15.83 2.52 -18.49
CA GLU A 118 -16.99 3.20 -19.08
C GLU A 118 -16.78 3.50 -20.57
N ASP A 119 -15.53 3.72 -20.99
CA ASP A 119 -15.17 3.94 -22.40
C ASP A 119 -14.85 2.60 -23.07
N GLU A 120 -15.89 1.96 -23.60
CA GLU A 120 -15.79 0.69 -24.33
C GLU A 120 -14.91 0.77 -25.59
N ALA A 121 -14.73 1.96 -26.19
CA ALA A 121 -13.85 2.11 -27.35
C ALA A 121 -12.38 1.82 -26.98
N GLN A 122 -12.01 2.10 -25.73
CA GLN A 122 -10.71 1.76 -25.14
C GLN A 122 -10.77 0.55 -24.21
N GLY A 123 -11.90 -0.18 -24.20
CA GLY A 123 -12.18 -1.19 -23.20
C GLY A 123 -11.22 -2.37 -23.24
N GLU A 124 -10.82 -2.83 -24.43
CA GLU A 124 -9.86 -3.93 -24.57
C GLU A 124 -8.47 -3.56 -24.07
N ALA A 125 -7.95 -2.39 -24.49
CA ALA A 125 -6.67 -1.89 -24.02
C ALA A 125 -6.68 -1.66 -22.50
N SER A 126 -7.78 -1.12 -21.96
CA SER A 126 -7.94 -0.87 -20.53
C SER A 126 -7.99 -2.16 -19.71
N ARG A 127 -8.73 -3.18 -20.18
CA ARG A 127 -8.75 -4.52 -19.57
C ARG A 127 -7.35 -5.14 -19.57
N LYS A 128 -6.66 -5.10 -20.70
CA LYS A 128 -5.29 -5.61 -20.81
C LYS A 128 -4.35 -4.91 -19.83
N ARG A 129 -4.37 -3.58 -19.78
CA ARG A 129 -3.52 -2.82 -18.84
C ARG A 129 -3.84 -3.13 -17.38
N ALA A 130 -5.12 -3.28 -17.03
CA ALA A 130 -5.53 -3.68 -15.69
C ALA A 130 -5.03 -5.08 -15.33
N ILE A 131 -5.20 -6.06 -16.23
CA ILE A 131 -4.68 -7.43 -16.07
C ILE A 131 -3.16 -7.40 -15.88
N ASP A 132 -2.42 -6.71 -16.74
CA ASP A 132 -0.96 -6.67 -16.71
C ASP A 132 -0.45 -6.02 -15.41
N SER A 133 -1.10 -4.93 -14.97
CA SER A 133 -0.74 -4.21 -13.73
C SER A 133 -1.02 -5.06 -12.49
N LEU A 134 -2.21 -5.63 -12.38
CA LEU A 134 -2.62 -6.46 -11.23
C LEU A 134 -1.83 -7.76 -11.18
N SER A 135 -1.64 -8.44 -12.31
CA SER A 135 -0.88 -9.70 -12.36
C SER A 135 0.58 -9.47 -11.99
N THR A 136 1.19 -8.39 -12.48
CA THR A 136 2.57 -8.04 -12.12
C THR A 136 2.69 -7.72 -10.64
N ALA A 137 1.76 -6.93 -10.10
CA ALA A 137 1.73 -6.60 -8.69
C ALA A 137 1.61 -7.85 -7.80
N LEU A 138 0.64 -8.72 -8.08
CA LEU A 138 0.44 -9.96 -7.33
C LEU A 138 1.70 -10.83 -7.37
N ARG A 139 2.29 -11.01 -8.55
CA ARG A 139 3.54 -11.78 -8.72
C ARG A 139 4.72 -11.18 -7.97
N VAL A 140 4.93 -9.86 -8.04
CA VAL A 140 6.03 -9.17 -7.32
C VAL A 140 5.83 -9.20 -5.81
N ALA A 141 4.58 -9.13 -5.34
CA ALA A 141 4.25 -9.25 -3.92
C ALA A 141 4.29 -10.70 -3.39
N GLY A 142 4.46 -11.70 -4.27
CA GLY A 142 4.38 -13.12 -3.90
C GLY A 142 2.96 -13.59 -3.55
N LEU A 143 1.93 -12.92 -4.09
CA LEU A 143 0.52 -13.20 -3.86
C LEU A 143 -0.09 -14.03 -4.99
N ASP A 144 -0.81 -15.10 -4.65
CA ASP A 144 -1.59 -15.87 -5.63
C ASP A 144 -2.78 -15.05 -6.16
N GLY A 145 -3.30 -15.41 -7.33
CA GLY A 145 -4.54 -14.81 -7.86
C GLY A 145 -4.42 -14.22 -9.26
N GLU A 146 -3.27 -14.34 -9.93
CA GLU A 146 -3.10 -13.92 -11.34
C GLU A 146 -4.17 -14.55 -12.25
N ALA A 147 -4.45 -15.84 -12.09
CA ALA A 147 -5.51 -16.53 -12.83
C ALA A 147 -6.91 -15.96 -12.52
N VAL A 148 -7.15 -15.58 -11.25
CA VAL A 148 -8.41 -14.95 -10.83
C VAL A 148 -8.58 -13.59 -11.49
N VAL A 149 -7.53 -12.77 -11.53
CA VAL A 149 -7.54 -11.45 -12.19
C VAL A 149 -7.82 -11.59 -13.69
N LYS A 150 -7.11 -12.48 -14.38
CA LYS A 150 -7.31 -12.72 -15.82
C LYS A 150 -8.74 -13.17 -16.12
N ALA A 151 -9.27 -14.11 -15.32
CA ALA A 151 -10.64 -14.58 -15.47
C ALA A 151 -11.66 -13.47 -15.18
N ALA A 152 -11.47 -12.70 -14.10
CA ALA A 152 -12.38 -11.63 -13.68
C ALA A 152 -12.50 -10.49 -14.70
N LEU A 153 -11.40 -10.18 -15.38
CA LEU A 153 -11.33 -9.08 -16.35
C LEU A 153 -11.51 -9.55 -17.81
N ALA A 154 -11.82 -10.83 -18.04
CA ALA A 154 -12.27 -11.29 -19.34
C ALA A 154 -13.56 -10.56 -19.76
N LYS A 155 -13.76 -10.39 -21.06
CA LYS A 155 -14.89 -9.61 -21.61
C LYS A 155 -16.24 -10.14 -21.12
N ASP A 156 -16.38 -11.46 -21.08
CA ASP A 156 -17.57 -12.22 -20.72
C ASP A 156 -17.52 -12.83 -19.32
N ALA A 157 -16.59 -12.37 -18.46
CA ALA A 157 -16.48 -12.87 -17.09
C ALA A 157 -17.79 -12.74 -16.31
N THR A 158 -18.08 -13.74 -15.49
CA THR A 158 -19.23 -13.77 -14.59
C THR A 158 -18.79 -13.59 -13.15
N PRO A 159 -19.65 -13.05 -12.26
CA PRO A 159 -19.38 -13.05 -10.84
C PRO A 159 -19.07 -14.46 -10.33
N THR A 160 -18.06 -14.58 -9.48
CA THR A 160 -17.59 -15.88 -9.00
C THR A 160 -16.91 -15.75 -7.64
N THR A 161 -16.81 -16.85 -6.91
CA THR A 161 -16.11 -16.93 -5.63
C THR A 161 -15.23 -18.16 -5.59
N GLY A 162 -14.17 -18.12 -4.82
CA GLY A 162 -13.32 -19.30 -4.65
C GLY A 162 -12.21 -19.06 -3.64
N LYS A 163 -11.15 -19.85 -3.77
CA LYS A 163 -9.99 -19.81 -2.88
C LYS A 163 -8.70 -19.83 -3.68
N VAL A 164 -7.70 -19.12 -3.15
CA VAL A 164 -6.29 -19.24 -3.51
C VAL A 164 -5.49 -19.53 -2.24
N ALA A 165 -4.17 -19.76 -2.32
CA ALA A 165 -3.39 -20.04 -1.12
C ALA A 165 -3.47 -18.84 -0.14
N GLY A 166 -4.02 -19.07 1.06
CA GLY A 166 -4.11 -18.07 2.13
C GLY A 166 -5.21 -17.01 2.00
N ALA A 167 -6.06 -17.04 0.95
CA ALA A 167 -7.17 -16.11 0.80
C ALA A 167 -8.43 -16.77 0.19
N ASN A 168 -9.59 -16.27 0.58
CA ASN A 168 -10.80 -16.42 -0.24
C ASN A 168 -10.81 -15.29 -1.28
N TYR A 169 -11.43 -15.52 -2.43
CA TYR A 169 -11.69 -14.45 -3.39
C TYR A 169 -13.17 -14.36 -3.78
N ALA A 170 -13.60 -13.16 -4.14
CA ALA A 170 -14.89 -12.89 -4.74
C ALA A 170 -14.72 -11.88 -5.89
N VAL A 171 -15.30 -12.19 -7.03
CA VAL A 171 -15.40 -11.33 -8.20
C VAL A 171 -16.85 -10.88 -8.31
N LEU A 172 -17.07 -9.57 -8.23
CA LEU A 172 -18.38 -8.95 -8.38
C LEU A 172 -18.38 -8.13 -9.66
N ARG A 173 -19.50 -8.16 -10.39
CA ARG A 173 -19.72 -7.29 -11.55
C ARG A 173 -21.02 -6.54 -11.40
N LYS A 174 -20.97 -5.24 -11.68
CA LYS A 174 -22.13 -4.36 -11.72
C LYS A 174 -21.85 -3.25 -12.73
N ASP A 175 -22.67 -3.19 -13.77
CA ASP A 175 -22.52 -2.22 -14.85
C ASP A 175 -21.09 -2.23 -15.43
N ALA A 176 -20.44 -1.07 -15.53
CA ALA A 176 -19.06 -0.90 -15.98
C ALA A 176 -17.98 -1.33 -14.94
N ARG A 177 -18.37 -1.77 -13.74
CA ARG A 177 -17.47 -2.08 -12.63
C ARG A 177 -17.28 -3.58 -12.45
N THR A 178 -16.01 -3.99 -12.33
CA THR A 178 -15.59 -5.29 -11.82
C THR A 178 -14.80 -5.09 -10.54
N THR A 179 -15.20 -5.73 -9.46
CA THR A 179 -14.50 -5.71 -8.17
C THR A 179 -13.91 -7.09 -7.90
N ILE A 180 -12.61 -7.15 -7.63
CA ILE A 180 -11.89 -8.37 -7.28
C ILE A 180 -11.46 -8.25 -5.82
N ASN A 181 -12.09 -9.03 -4.96
CA ASN A 181 -11.83 -9.05 -3.52
C ASN A 181 -10.98 -10.27 -3.15
N PHE A 182 -9.97 -10.06 -2.32
CA PHE A 182 -9.24 -11.10 -1.61
C PHE A 182 -9.41 -10.87 -0.11
N THR A 183 -9.86 -11.88 0.62
CA THR A 183 -10.14 -11.76 2.06
C THR A 183 -9.44 -12.86 2.83
N LYS A 184 -9.01 -12.53 4.06
CA LYS A 184 -8.43 -13.48 5.01
C LYS A 184 -9.33 -14.70 5.17
N GLN A 185 -8.74 -15.89 5.14
CA GLN A 185 -9.47 -17.12 5.43
C GLN A 185 -9.73 -17.19 6.94
N THR A 186 -10.99 -17.30 7.34
CA THR A 186 -11.35 -17.68 8.70
C THR A 186 -11.30 -19.20 8.80
N ASN A 187 -10.36 -19.71 9.61
CA ASN A 187 -10.33 -21.12 10.01
C ASN A 187 -11.46 -21.43 11.00
#